data_AF-A0A401TWX2-F1
#
_entry.id   AF-A0A401TWX2-F1
#
_cell.length_a   1.000
_cell.length_b   1.000
_cell.length_c   1.000
_cell.angle_alpha   90.00
_cell.angle_beta   90.00
_cell.angle_gamma   90.00
#
_symmetry.space_group_name_H-M   'P 1'
#
loop_
_entity.id
_entity.type
_entity.pdbx_description
1 polymer ?
#
loop_
_entity_poly.entity_id
_entity_poly.type
_entity_poly.pdbx_seq_one_letter_code
_entity_poly.pdbx_strand_id
1 'polypeptide(L)'
;MTISVIGFTGKYEALKANVIPSLLLLVNDPVNKVRLNVMKAIATVSETPEGRKILLDHVELLQGKLKDPSEAVRRAVKITIDVITWKP
;
A
#
# COMPACT_ATOMS: atom_id res chain seq x y z
N MET A 1 -24.79 -18.39 25.46
CA MET A 1 -24.12 -19.32 24.53
C MET A 1 -23.04 -18.52 23.81
N THR A 2 -21.81 -18.58 24.32
CA THR A 2 -20.69 -17.75 23.85
C THR A 2 -19.88 -18.61 22.89
N ILE A 3 -20.12 -18.47 21.59
CA ILE A 3 -19.26 -19.07 20.57
C ILE A 3 -18.09 -18.11 20.31
N SER A 4 -16.98 -18.38 21.01
CA SER A 4 -15.68 -17.83 20.67
C SER A 4 -15.24 -18.41 19.32
N VAL A 5 -15.48 -17.66 18.24
CA VAL A 5 -14.91 -18.02 16.93
C VAL A 5 -13.42 -17.63 16.93
N ILE A 6 -12.64 -18.69 16.81
CA ILE A 6 -11.20 -18.84 16.83
C ILE A 6 -10.52 -17.96 15.75
N GLY A 7 -9.37 -17.38 16.12
CA GLY A 7 -8.69 -16.28 15.41
C GLY A 7 -8.35 -16.52 13.94
N PHE A 8 -8.94 -15.67 13.09
CA PHE A 8 -8.40 -15.30 11.77
C PHE A 8 -7.60 -13.98 11.80
N THR A 9 -7.54 -13.31 12.95
CA THR A 9 -6.95 -11.98 13.14
C THR A 9 -5.42 -12.00 13.19
N GLY A 10 -4.81 -12.91 13.95
CA GLY A 10 -3.34 -12.88 14.15
C GLY A 10 -2.48 -13.16 12.91
N LYS A 11 -2.94 -14.03 12.00
CA LYS A 11 -2.16 -14.44 10.81
C LYS A 11 -2.20 -13.40 9.69
N TYR A 12 -3.33 -12.71 9.55
CA TYR A 12 -3.49 -11.64 8.57
C TYR A 12 -2.91 -10.31 9.06
N GLU A 13 -2.97 -10.02 10.35
CA GLU A 13 -2.38 -8.80 10.91
C GLU A 13 -0.85 -8.88 11.03
N ALA A 14 -0.28 -10.05 11.34
CA ALA A 14 1.18 -10.23 11.39
C ALA A 14 1.86 -10.22 10.01
N LEU A 15 1.18 -10.67 8.93
CA LEU A 15 1.72 -10.60 7.57
C LEU A 15 1.50 -9.22 6.91
N LYS A 16 0.39 -8.53 7.21
CA LYS A 16 0.05 -7.25 6.58
C LYS A 16 0.72 -6.05 7.23
N ALA A 17 0.99 -6.09 8.54
CA ALA A 17 1.69 -4.99 9.22
C ALA A 17 3.17 -4.88 8.81
N ASN A 18 3.78 -5.98 8.33
CA ASN A 18 5.22 -6.02 8.03
C ASN A 18 5.57 -5.97 6.52
N VAL A 19 4.56 -6.10 5.64
CA VAL A 19 4.80 -5.97 4.19
C VAL A 19 4.92 -4.51 3.78
N ILE A 20 4.24 -3.57 4.48
CA ILE A 20 4.25 -2.15 4.13
C ILE A 20 5.67 -1.55 4.17
N PRO A 21 6.48 -1.74 5.24
CA PRO A 21 7.87 -1.28 5.23
C PRO A 21 8.69 -1.84 4.06
N SER A 22 8.51 -3.13 3.75
CA SER A 22 9.20 -3.79 2.64
C SER A 22 8.80 -3.21 1.29
N LEU A 23 7.51 -2.94 1.08
CA LEU A 23 7.01 -2.30 -0.13
C LEU A 23 7.53 -0.86 -0.27
N LEU A 24 7.57 -0.10 0.82
CA LEU A 24 8.08 1.28 0.81
C LEU A 24 9.56 1.36 0.42
N LEU A 25 10.38 0.37 0.79
CA LEU A 25 11.78 0.28 0.33
C LEU A 25 11.88 0.09 -1.19
N LEU A 26 10.96 -0.69 -1.77
CA LEU A 26 10.96 -1.02 -3.21
C LEU A 26 10.35 0.07 -4.09
N VAL A 27 9.79 1.14 -3.50
CA VAL A 27 9.26 2.30 -4.23
C VAL A 27 10.33 3.00 -5.09
N ASN A 28 11.60 2.86 -4.75
CA ASN A 28 12.73 3.44 -5.49
C ASN A 28 13.56 2.39 -6.25
N ASP A 29 13.04 1.17 -6.43
CA ASP A 29 13.76 0.11 -7.16
C ASP A 29 14.17 0.58 -8.57
N PRO A 30 15.39 0.27 -9.06
CA PRO A 30 15.83 0.72 -10.38
C PRO A 30 14.94 0.20 -11.52
N VAL A 31 14.29 -0.95 -11.34
CA VAL A 31 13.42 -1.58 -12.34
C VAL A 31 12.02 -0.99 -12.29
N ASN A 32 11.59 -0.37 -13.38
CA ASN A 32 10.26 0.25 -13.50
C ASN A 32 9.10 -0.73 -13.22
N LYS A 33 9.23 -2.01 -13.62
CA LYS A 33 8.24 -3.06 -13.36
C LYS A 33 8.10 -3.36 -11.88
N VAL A 34 9.20 -3.30 -11.12
CA VAL A 34 9.16 -3.48 -9.66
C VAL A 34 8.40 -2.32 -9.03
N ARG A 35 8.78 -1.07 -9.33
CA ARG A 35 8.07 0.12 -8.81
C ARG A 35 6.57 0.11 -9.15
N LEU A 36 6.21 -0.30 -10.38
CA LEU A 36 4.83 -0.43 -10.80
C LEU A 36 4.06 -1.47 -9.97
N ASN A 37 4.66 -2.65 -9.79
CA ASN A 37 4.04 -3.73 -9.01
C ASN A 37 3.94 -3.37 -7.52
N VAL A 38 4.93 -2.65 -7.00
CA VAL A 38 4.90 -2.09 -5.65
C VAL A 38 3.73 -1.13 -5.47
N MET A 39 3.51 -0.19 -6.40
CA MET A 39 2.36 0.71 -6.32
C MET A 39 1.03 -0.04 -6.31
N LYS A 40 0.89 -1.07 -7.18
CA LYS A 40 -0.30 -1.92 -7.18
C LYS A 40 -0.49 -2.64 -5.85
N ALA A 41 0.58 -3.21 -5.29
CA ALA A 41 0.52 -3.88 -4.00
C ALA A 41 0.14 -2.92 -2.86
N ILE A 42 0.69 -1.70 -2.86
CA ILE A 42 0.33 -0.64 -1.90
C ILE A 42 -1.15 -0.28 -2.03
N ALA A 43 -1.68 -0.12 -3.25
CA ALA A 43 -3.10 0.14 -3.48
C ALA A 43 -3.99 -1.00 -2.96
N THR A 44 -3.63 -2.26 -3.19
CA THR A 44 -4.37 -3.40 -2.64
C THR A 44 -4.33 -3.44 -1.12
N VAL A 45 -3.21 -3.05 -0.49
CA VAL A 45 -3.11 -2.98 0.98
C VAL A 45 -3.96 -1.83 1.53
N SER A 46 -4.06 -0.69 0.86
CA SER A 46 -4.85 0.47 1.30
C SER A 46 -6.37 0.32 1.16
N GLU A 47 -6.84 -0.77 0.53
CA GLU A 47 -8.25 -1.16 0.56
C GLU A 47 -8.69 -1.63 1.96
N THR A 48 -7.76 -2.09 2.79
CA THR A 48 -8.03 -2.46 4.19
C THR A 48 -7.96 -1.24 5.11
N PRO A 49 -8.82 -1.12 6.15
CA PRO A 49 -8.78 0.01 7.09
C PRO A 49 -7.42 0.18 7.77
N GLU A 50 -6.77 -0.91 8.17
CA GLU A 50 -5.47 -0.92 8.86
C GLU A 50 -4.35 -0.49 7.91
N GLY A 51 -4.33 -1.07 6.69
CA GLY A 51 -3.36 -0.73 5.66
C GLY A 51 -3.48 0.73 5.24
N ARG A 52 -4.71 1.24 5.07
CA ARG A 52 -4.96 2.64 4.79
C ARG A 52 -4.45 3.55 5.89
N LYS A 53 -4.76 3.21 7.16
CA LYS A 53 -4.32 4.00 8.32
C LYS A 53 -2.81 4.15 8.36
N ILE A 54 -2.06 3.09 8.10
CA ILE A 54 -0.59 3.12 8.06
C ILE A 54 -0.10 3.91 6.83
N LEU A 55 -0.69 3.67 5.66
CA LEU A 55 -0.24 4.30 4.40
C LEU A 55 -0.58 5.79 4.29
N LEU A 56 -1.54 6.29 5.09
CA LEU A 56 -1.84 7.73 5.19
C LEU A 56 -0.60 8.53 5.62
N ASP A 57 0.22 8.00 6.54
CA ASP A 57 1.45 8.64 7.02
C ASP A 57 2.56 8.66 5.94
N HIS A 58 2.38 7.94 4.83
CA HIS A 58 3.34 7.81 3.74
C HIS A 58 2.88 8.46 2.42
N VAL A 59 1.76 9.18 2.41
CA VAL A 59 1.22 9.80 1.18
C VAL A 59 2.21 10.77 0.55
N GLU A 60 2.93 11.59 1.32
CA GLU A 60 3.93 12.54 0.80
C GLU A 60 5.08 11.82 0.06
N LEU A 61 5.53 10.68 0.59
CA LEU A 61 6.55 9.84 -0.04
C LEU A 61 6.04 9.33 -1.40
N LEU A 62 4.79 8.87 -1.46
CA LEU A 62 4.17 8.37 -2.68
C LEU A 62 3.92 9.49 -3.69
N GLN A 63 3.51 10.69 -3.25
CA GLN A 63 3.39 11.88 -4.09
C GLN A 63 4.72 12.25 -4.76
N GLY A 64 5.84 12.05 -4.08
CA GLY A 64 7.17 12.19 -4.66
C GLY A 64 7.42 11.32 -5.90
N LYS A 65 6.62 10.25 -6.11
CA LYS A 65 6.70 9.36 -7.28
C LYS A 65 5.82 9.80 -8.45
N LEU A 66 5.09 10.90 -8.34
CA LEU A 66 4.36 11.49 -9.47
C LEU A 66 5.30 12.00 -10.58
N LYS A 67 6.60 12.11 -10.31
CA LYS A 67 7.65 12.47 -11.27
C LYS A 67 8.44 11.25 -11.79
N ASP A 68 7.95 10.03 -11.56
CA ASP A 68 8.64 8.82 -12.04
C ASP A 68 8.88 8.88 -13.56
N PRO A 69 10.04 8.43 -14.08
CA PRO A 69 10.30 8.38 -15.52
C PRO A 69 9.24 7.58 -16.30
N SER A 70 8.71 6.51 -15.70
CA SER A 70 7.70 5.66 -16.32
C SER A 70 6.30 6.26 -16.16
N GLU A 71 5.62 6.49 -17.28
CA GLU A 71 4.22 6.92 -17.25
C GLU A 71 3.30 5.93 -16.55
N ALA A 72 3.53 4.63 -16.76
CA ALA A 72 2.74 3.58 -16.10
C ALA A 72 2.85 3.67 -14.58
N VAL A 73 4.05 3.93 -14.05
CA VAL A 73 4.28 4.13 -12.62
C VAL A 73 3.56 5.41 -12.16
N ARG A 74 3.70 6.53 -12.88
CA ARG A 74 2.99 7.78 -12.51
C ARG A 74 1.47 7.59 -12.42
N ARG A 75 0.86 6.86 -13.37
CA ARG A 75 -0.57 6.54 -13.34
C ARG A 75 -0.94 5.69 -12.13
N ALA A 76 -0.15 4.66 -11.82
CA ALA A 76 -0.36 3.82 -10.65
C ALA A 76 -0.23 4.61 -9.34
N VAL A 77 0.72 5.53 -9.25
CA VAL A 77 0.89 6.43 -8.08
C VAL A 77 -0.36 7.27 -7.85
N LYS A 78 -0.94 7.88 -8.90
CA LYS A 78 -2.19 8.66 -8.78
C LYS A 78 -3.33 7.83 -8.18
N ILE A 79 -3.58 6.66 -8.77
CA ILE A 79 -4.62 5.74 -8.27
C ILE A 79 -4.37 5.36 -6.81
N THR A 80 -3.11 5.05 -6.47
CA THR A 80 -2.74 4.66 -5.11
C THR A 80 -3.03 5.78 -4.10
N ILE A 81 -2.70 7.02 -4.43
CA ILE A 81 -2.99 8.19 -3.59
C ILE A 81 -4.49 8.38 -3.44
N ASP A 82 -5.26 8.28 -4.54
CA ASP A 82 -6.71 8.41 -4.52
C ASP A 82 -7.34 7.37 -3.58
N VAL A 83 -6.91 6.10 -3.66
CA VAL A 83 -7.40 5.02 -2.78
C VAL A 83 -7.06 5.28 -1.31
N ILE A 84 -5.84 5.75 -1.00
CA ILE A 84 -5.41 6.01 0.38
C ILE A 84 -6.17 7.19 0.98
N THR A 85 -6.37 8.26 0.20
CA THR A 85 -6.94 9.53 0.68
C THR A 85 -8.46 9.59 0.63
N TRP A 86 -9.11 8.64 -0.04
CA TRP A 86 -10.56 8.59 -0.14
C TRP A 86 -11.24 8.47 1.23
N LYS A 87 -12.21 9.37 1.45
CA LYS A 87 -13.13 9.35 2.59
C LYS A 87 -14.55 9.10 2.07
N PRO A 88 -15.31 8.17 2.66
CA PRO A 88 -16.72 7.96 2.33
C PRO A 88 -17.58 9.17 2.64
#